data_AF-A0A8C4MKG2-F1
#
_entry.id   AF-A0A8C4MKG2-F1
#
_cell.length_a   1.000
_cell.length_b   1.000
_cell.length_c   1.000
_cell.angle_alpha   90.00
_cell.angle_beta   90.00
_cell.angle_gamma   90.00
#
_symmetry.space_group_name_H-M   'P 1'
#
loop_
_entity.id
_entity.type
_entity.pdbx_description
1 polymer ?
#
loop_
_entity_poly.entity_id
_entity_poly.type
_entity_poly.pdbx_seq_one_letter_code
_entity_poly.pdbx_strand_id
1 'polypeptide(L)'
;MPEEILAEKKFNTVPYIVGINKQEFGWIIPTMMGYPLSEGKMDQQTATSLLQNSSTLLHIPEELTPVAIEKYLGGTDDPVKKKDLFLDLMGDVMFGVPSVTVARLHREGASEEEIKLSKMVMKFWANFARTGNPNGEGLPHWPVYDQKEGYLQIGITTQAAQKLKDKEVAFWTELLAKEAAEKQHQTEHVEL
;
A
#
# COMPACT_ATOMS: atom_id res chain seq x y z
N MET A 1 -17.62 9.85 8.26
CA MET A 1 -16.63 9.05 7.49
C MET A 1 -15.23 9.66 7.64
N PRO A 2 -14.11 8.96 7.36
CA PRO A 2 -12.76 9.50 7.51
C PRO A 2 -12.55 10.86 6.82
N GLU A 3 -13.20 11.10 5.68
CA GLU A 3 -13.17 12.33 4.91
C GLU A 3 -13.74 13.52 5.70
N GLU A 4 -14.86 13.31 6.41
CA GLU A 4 -15.48 14.33 7.27
C GLU A 4 -14.60 14.65 8.47
N ILE A 5 -13.95 13.63 9.06
CA ILE A 5 -13.04 13.82 10.21
C ILE A 5 -11.81 14.63 9.81
N LEU A 6 -11.26 14.37 8.62
CA LEU A 6 -10.15 15.14 8.06
C LEU A 6 -10.56 16.59 7.74
N ALA A 7 -11.74 16.78 7.15
CA ALA A 7 -12.29 18.10 6.85
C ALA A 7 -12.56 18.92 8.12
N GLU A 8 -13.10 18.29 9.16
CA GLU A 8 -13.39 18.90 10.46
C GLU A 8 -12.13 19.08 11.33
N LYS A 9 -10.97 18.55 10.91
CA LYS A 9 -9.70 18.56 11.65
C LYS A 9 -9.82 17.97 13.07
N LYS A 10 -10.77 17.06 13.29
CA LYS A 10 -11.02 16.42 14.60
C LYS A 10 -10.12 15.21 14.81
N PHE A 11 -8.80 15.42 14.76
CA PHE A 11 -7.83 14.37 15.01
C PHE A 11 -6.63 14.89 15.81
N ASN A 12 -5.92 13.98 16.47
CA ASN A 12 -4.74 14.33 17.24
C ASN A 12 -3.63 14.83 16.30
N THR A 13 -3.21 16.07 16.51
CA THR A 13 -2.08 16.65 15.78
C THR A 13 -0.77 16.17 16.40
N VAL A 14 -0.30 15.02 15.95
CA VAL A 14 1.02 14.48 16.28
C VAL A 14 1.92 14.52 15.05
N PRO A 15 3.26 14.54 15.21
CA PRO A 15 4.15 14.32 14.08
C PRO A 15 3.79 13.00 13.39
N TYR A 16 3.69 13.01 12.07
CA TYR A 16 3.41 11.82 11.27
C TYR A 16 4.37 11.73 10.07
N ILE A 17 4.62 10.51 9.59
CA ILE A 17 5.32 10.28 8.32
C ILE A 17 4.45 9.36 7.46
N VAL A 18 4.27 9.76 6.19
CA VAL A 18 3.58 8.99 5.16
C VAL A 18 4.55 8.78 4.00
N GLY A 19 4.55 7.59 3.41
CA GLY A 19 5.42 7.24 2.29
C GLY A 19 4.75 6.25 1.34
N ILE A 20 5.28 6.20 0.11
CA ILE A 20 4.89 5.25 -0.93
C ILE A 20 6.15 4.70 -1.60
N ASN A 21 6.07 3.48 -2.12
CA ASN A 21 7.08 2.89 -2.97
C ASN A 21 6.87 3.30 -4.42
N LYS A 22 7.95 3.27 -5.21
CA LYS A 22 7.91 3.61 -6.64
C LYS A 22 6.97 2.69 -7.44
N GLN A 23 6.83 1.44 -7.03
CA GLN A 23 6.06 0.40 -7.71
C GLN A 23 5.22 -0.41 -6.71
N GLU A 24 4.28 0.23 -6.03
CA GLU A 24 3.39 -0.46 -5.07
C GLU A 24 2.67 -1.64 -5.71
N PHE A 25 2.22 -1.48 -6.96
CA PHE A 25 1.55 -2.53 -7.74
C PHE A 25 2.49 -3.19 -8.77
N GLY A 26 3.79 -3.28 -8.47
CA GLY A 26 4.80 -3.77 -9.42
C GLY A 26 4.83 -5.28 -9.59
N TRP A 27 5.00 -6.02 -8.49
CA TRP A 27 5.12 -7.48 -8.52
C TRP A 27 4.35 -8.15 -7.40
N ILE A 28 4.60 -7.76 -6.14
CA ILE A 28 4.04 -8.42 -4.95
C ILE A 28 2.51 -8.43 -4.98
N ILE A 29 1.89 -7.25 -5.11
CA ILE A 29 0.42 -7.14 -5.08
C ILE A 29 -0.22 -7.87 -6.28
N PRO A 30 0.22 -7.68 -7.55
CA PRO A 30 -0.33 -8.45 -8.68
C PRO A 30 -0.16 -9.96 -8.56
N THR A 31 1.02 -10.44 -8.15
CA THR A 31 1.28 -11.88 -7.98
C THR A 31 0.39 -12.48 -6.91
N MET A 32 0.21 -11.78 -5.78
CA MET A 32 -0.71 -12.21 -4.72
C MET A 32 -2.17 -12.24 -5.18
N MET A 33 -2.57 -11.31 -6.05
CA MET A 33 -3.92 -11.24 -6.59
C MET A 33 -4.18 -12.28 -7.71
N GLY A 34 -3.18 -13.08 -8.08
CA GLY A 34 -3.25 -13.95 -9.27
C GLY A 34 -3.50 -13.13 -10.55
N TYR A 35 -3.09 -11.86 -10.55
CA TYR A 35 -3.40 -10.91 -11.61
C TYR A 35 -2.64 -11.35 -12.87
N PRO A 36 -3.32 -11.60 -14.01
CA PRO A 36 -2.68 -12.12 -15.21
C PRO A 36 -1.95 -11.00 -15.94
N LEU A 37 -0.87 -10.50 -15.36
CA LEU A 37 0.06 -9.58 -15.99
C LEU A 37 0.90 -10.37 -17.00
N SER A 38 0.61 -10.22 -18.30
CA SER A 38 1.49 -10.69 -19.36
C SER A 38 2.79 -9.87 -19.36
N GLU A 39 3.92 -10.52 -19.69
CA GLU A 39 5.19 -9.82 -19.84
C GLU A 39 5.12 -8.80 -20.99
N GLY A 40 4.88 -7.54 -20.64
CA GLY A 40 5.28 -6.37 -21.43
C GLY A 40 4.27 -5.81 -22.44
N LYS A 41 3.05 -6.35 -22.58
CA LYS A 41 2.01 -5.74 -23.45
C LYS A 41 0.61 -5.91 -22.87
N MET A 42 -0.06 -4.79 -22.64
CA MET A 42 -1.46 -4.72 -22.24
C MET A 42 -2.17 -3.70 -23.12
N ASP A 43 -3.20 -4.12 -23.85
CA ASP A 43 -4.10 -3.19 -24.54
C ASP A 43 -5.16 -2.62 -23.60
N GLN A 44 -5.79 -1.53 -24.01
CA GLN A 44 -6.76 -0.78 -23.19
C GLN A 44 -8.00 -1.62 -22.81
N GLN A 45 -8.38 -2.58 -23.65
CA GLN A 45 -9.52 -3.47 -23.41
C GLN A 45 -9.20 -4.52 -22.34
N THR A 46 -7.96 -5.02 -22.35
CA THR A 46 -7.40 -5.90 -21.32
C THR A 46 -7.27 -5.17 -19.98
N ALA A 47 -6.77 -3.93 -19.97
CA ALA A 47 -6.67 -3.12 -18.75
C ALA A 47 -8.06 -2.86 -18.10
N THR A 48 -9.08 -2.59 -18.93
CA THR A 48 -10.45 -2.35 -18.46
C THR A 48 -11.09 -3.62 -17.89
N SER A 49 -10.92 -4.76 -18.57
CA SER A 49 -11.41 -6.06 -18.09
C SER A 49 -10.74 -6.48 -16.78
N LEU A 50 -9.45 -6.18 -16.62
CA LEU A 50 -8.70 -6.50 -15.41
C LEU A 50 -9.12 -5.65 -14.21
N LEU A 51 -9.39 -4.36 -14.42
CA LEU A 51 -9.94 -3.47 -13.40
C LEU A 51 -11.30 -3.97 -12.90
N GLN A 52 -12.15 -4.49 -13.79
CA GLN A 52 -13.47 -5.05 -13.47
C GLN A 52 -13.40 -6.40 -12.74
N ASN A 53 -12.39 -7.24 -13.05
CA ASN A 53 -12.22 -8.57 -12.45
C ASN A 53 -11.56 -8.55 -11.05
N SER A 54 -11.13 -7.39 -10.58
CA SER A 54 -10.43 -7.19 -9.30
C SER A 54 -11.26 -7.50 -8.05
N SER A 55 -12.55 -7.86 -8.19
CA SER A 55 -13.41 -8.31 -7.09
C SER A 55 -13.16 -9.76 -6.61
N THR A 56 -12.28 -10.51 -7.29
CA THR A 56 -12.06 -11.95 -7.04
C THR A 56 -10.74 -12.18 -6.30
N LEU A 57 -10.65 -11.64 -5.08
CA LEU A 57 -9.39 -11.19 -4.47
C LEU A 57 -8.32 -12.27 -4.15
N LEU A 58 -8.59 -13.58 -4.18
CA LEU A 58 -7.71 -14.54 -3.48
C LEU A 58 -7.10 -15.70 -4.27
N HIS A 59 -7.53 -15.98 -5.50
CA HIS A 59 -6.98 -17.02 -6.43
C HIS A 59 -6.12 -18.15 -5.80
N ILE A 60 -6.63 -18.80 -4.76
CA ILE A 60 -6.04 -20.05 -4.27
C ILE A 60 -6.34 -21.08 -5.35
N PRO A 61 -5.35 -21.83 -5.89
CA PRO A 61 -5.63 -22.94 -6.79
C PRO A 61 -6.70 -23.82 -6.15
N GLU A 62 -7.79 -24.09 -6.87
CA GLU A 62 -8.98 -24.75 -6.30
C GLU A 62 -8.61 -26.09 -5.64
N GLU A 63 -7.61 -26.75 -6.21
CA GLU A 63 -6.95 -27.98 -5.76
C GLU A 63 -6.19 -27.88 -4.41
N LEU A 64 -5.71 -26.70 -4.02
CA LEU A 64 -5.01 -26.47 -2.73
C LEU A 64 -5.91 -25.92 -1.63
N THR A 65 -7.11 -25.44 -2.00
CA THR A 65 -8.07 -24.85 -1.07
C THR A 65 -8.49 -25.82 0.05
N PRO A 66 -8.84 -27.11 -0.23
CA PRO A 66 -9.21 -28.05 0.83
C PRO A 66 -8.08 -28.31 1.84
N VAL A 67 -6.84 -28.34 1.36
CA VAL A 67 -5.65 -28.58 2.20
C VAL A 67 -5.41 -27.39 3.14
N ALA A 68 -5.52 -26.17 2.62
CA ALA A 68 -5.37 -24.96 3.43
C ALA A 68 -6.49 -24.81 4.47
N ILE A 69 -7.74 -25.10 4.09
CA ILE A 69 -8.89 -25.08 4.99
C ILE A 69 -8.74 -26.11 6.10
N GLU A 70 -8.37 -27.35 5.77
CA GLU A 70 -8.16 -28.39 6.78
C GLU A 70 -7.06 -27.99 7.78
N LYS A 71 -5.94 -27.47 7.28
CA LYS A 71 -4.80 -27.06 8.11
C LYS A 71 -5.16 -26.01 9.15
N TYR A 72 -5.93 -24.98 8.78
CA TYR A 72 -6.24 -23.87 9.69
C TYR A 72 -7.56 -24.08 10.45
N LEU A 73 -8.59 -24.66 9.83
CA LEU A 73 -9.95 -24.73 10.39
C LEU A 73 -10.35 -26.14 10.87
N GLY A 74 -9.62 -27.21 10.53
CA GLY A 74 -9.99 -28.60 10.85
C GLY A 74 -9.89 -28.96 12.34
N GLY A 75 -9.19 -28.16 13.14
CA GLY A 75 -8.97 -28.43 14.58
C GLY A 75 -10.14 -28.06 15.50
N THR A 76 -11.23 -27.50 14.98
CA THR A 76 -12.37 -27.07 15.80
C THR A 76 -13.65 -27.03 15.00
N ASP A 77 -14.80 -27.25 15.64
CA ASP A 77 -16.13 -27.04 15.04
C ASP A 77 -16.81 -25.74 15.49
N ASP A 78 -16.16 -24.97 16.37
CA ASP A 78 -16.67 -23.69 16.86
C ASP A 78 -16.66 -22.63 15.73
N PRO A 79 -17.81 -22.12 15.28
CA PRO A 79 -17.89 -21.17 14.18
C PRO A 79 -17.16 -19.84 14.45
N VAL A 80 -17.09 -19.41 15.71
CA VAL A 80 -16.39 -18.17 16.09
C VAL A 80 -14.89 -18.37 15.91
N LYS A 81 -14.36 -19.50 16.38
CA LYS A 81 -12.93 -19.83 16.20
C LYS A 81 -12.57 -20.08 14.74
N LYS A 82 -13.45 -20.70 13.95
CA LYS A 82 -13.23 -20.88 12.50
C LYS A 82 -13.07 -19.54 11.78
N LYS A 83 -13.85 -18.52 12.15
CA LYS A 83 -13.71 -17.17 11.60
C LYS A 83 -12.35 -16.57 11.92
N ASP A 84 -11.90 -16.65 13.18
CA ASP A 84 -10.61 -16.09 13.59
C ASP A 84 -9.45 -16.80 12.87
N LEU A 85 -9.48 -18.14 12.80
CA LEU A 85 -8.47 -18.95 12.10
C LEU A 85 -8.47 -18.72 10.57
N PHE A 86 -9.63 -18.39 9.98
CA PHE A 86 -9.70 -17.97 8.59
C PHE A 86 -9.01 -16.62 8.38
N LEU A 87 -9.19 -15.65 9.27
CA LEU A 87 -8.48 -14.37 9.20
C LEU A 87 -6.96 -14.55 9.34
N ASP A 88 -6.52 -15.47 10.20
CA ASP A 88 -5.11 -15.85 10.34
C ASP A 88 -4.56 -16.47 9.05
N LEU A 89 -5.27 -17.44 8.45
CA LEU A 89 -4.92 -18.01 7.14
C LEU A 89 -4.75 -16.91 6.10
N MET A 90 -5.70 -15.98 6.04
CA MET A 90 -5.67 -14.87 5.11
C MET A 90 -4.48 -13.94 5.36
N GLY A 91 -4.19 -13.62 6.62
CA GLY A 91 -3.03 -12.82 7.00
C GLY A 91 -1.70 -13.49 6.64
N ASP A 92 -1.57 -14.80 6.86
CA ASP A 92 -0.37 -15.55 6.57
C ASP A 92 -0.13 -15.72 5.06
N VAL A 93 -1.18 -16.01 4.29
CA VAL A 93 -1.08 -16.13 2.82
C VAL A 93 -0.80 -14.78 2.18
N MET A 94 -1.48 -13.72 2.61
CA MET A 94 -1.32 -12.41 2.00
C MET A 94 -0.01 -11.73 2.44
N PHE A 95 0.34 -11.77 3.72
CA PHE A 95 1.42 -10.94 4.25
C PHE A 95 2.55 -11.74 4.88
N GLY A 96 2.23 -12.73 5.71
CA GLY A 96 3.23 -13.47 6.48
C GLY A 96 4.26 -14.20 5.61
N VAL A 97 3.79 -15.14 4.78
CA VAL A 97 4.65 -16.00 3.97
C VAL A 97 5.44 -15.21 2.90
N PRO A 98 4.84 -14.29 2.11
CA PRO A 98 5.59 -13.49 1.15
C PRO A 98 6.66 -12.62 1.82
N SER A 99 6.34 -11.95 2.93
CA SER A 99 7.29 -11.09 3.65
C SER A 99 8.50 -11.87 4.16
N VAL A 100 8.28 -13.03 4.78
CA VAL A 100 9.36 -13.89 5.27
C VAL A 100 10.19 -14.45 4.11
N THR A 101 9.56 -14.80 2.99
CA THR A 101 10.26 -15.29 1.79
C THR A 101 11.17 -14.21 1.22
N VAL A 102 10.64 -12.99 1.01
CA VAL A 102 11.43 -11.85 0.53
C VAL A 102 12.57 -11.53 1.50
N ALA A 103 12.31 -11.53 2.81
CA ALA A 103 13.33 -11.27 3.82
C ALA A 103 14.45 -12.33 3.82
N ARG A 104 14.11 -13.61 3.64
CA ARG A 104 15.10 -14.70 3.50
C ARG A 104 15.93 -14.53 2.24
N LEU A 105 15.30 -14.22 1.10
CA LEU A 105 16.00 -13.97 -0.16
C LEU A 105 16.94 -12.75 -0.07
N HIS A 106 16.53 -11.68 0.62
CA HIS A 106 17.39 -10.51 0.83
C HIS A 106 18.53 -10.79 1.84
N ARG A 107 18.32 -11.68 2.83
CA ARG A 107 19.33 -11.98 3.86
C ARG A 107 20.60 -12.61 3.28
N GLU A 108 20.50 -13.41 2.22
CA GLU A 108 21.63 -14.18 1.67
C GLU A 108 22.42 -13.43 0.57
N GLY A 109 22.09 -12.17 0.27
CA GLY A 109 22.71 -11.44 -0.84
C GLY A 109 22.73 -9.92 -0.75
N ALA A 110 22.45 -9.34 0.42
CA ALA A 110 22.39 -7.88 0.55
C ALA A 110 23.74 -7.20 0.24
N SER A 111 23.74 -6.27 -0.71
CA SER A 111 24.93 -5.49 -1.07
C SER A 111 25.34 -4.51 0.04
N GLU A 112 26.57 -4.00 0.00
CA GLU A 112 27.00 -2.97 0.96
C GLU A 112 26.11 -1.72 0.90
N GLU A 113 25.66 -1.34 -0.29
CA GLU A 113 24.77 -0.21 -0.53
C GLU A 113 23.40 -0.45 0.10
N GLU A 114 22.87 -1.67 0.01
CA GLU A 114 21.59 -2.05 0.65
C GLU A 114 21.70 -2.06 2.18
N ILE A 115 22.84 -2.51 2.73
CA ILE A 115 23.10 -2.43 4.17
C ILE A 115 23.20 -0.97 4.62
N LYS A 116 23.90 -0.11 3.86
CA LYS A 116 24.00 1.33 4.15
C LYS A 116 22.63 2.00 4.07
N LEU A 117 21.83 1.68 3.05
CA LEU A 117 20.46 2.15 2.88
C LEU A 117 19.58 1.73 4.06
N SER A 118 19.61 0.45 4.45
CA SER A 118 18.85 -0.06 5.60
C SER A 118 19.20 0.65 6.90
N LYS A 119 20.50 0.83 7.19
CA LYS A 119 20.97 1.59 8.36
C LYS A 119 20.49 3.05 8.35
N MET A 120 20.52 3.69 7.18
CA MET A 120 20.04 5.06 7.00
C MET A 120 18.53 5.17 7.29
N VAL A 121 17.71 4.28 6.71
CA VAL A 121 16.26 4.25 6.94
C VAL A 121 15.93 3.99 8.41
N MET A 122 16.59 3.02 9.05
CA MET A 122 16.42 2.76 10.47
C MET A 122 16.75 3.98 11.34
N LYS A 123 17.79 4.73 10.99
CA LYS A 123 18.16 5.96 11.73
C LYS A 123 17.13 7.07 11.56
N PHE A 124 16.56 7.26 10.36
CA PHE A 124 15.44 8.19 10.16
C PHE A 124 14.24 7.84 11.05
N TRP A 125 13.80 6.57 11.06
CA TRP A 125 12.70 6.10 11.90
C TRP A 125 12.99 6.20 13.39
N ALA A 126 14.20 5.85 13.84
CA ALA A 126 14.58 5.96 15.24
C ALA A 126 14.65 7.41 15.72
N ASN A 127 15.11 8.34 14.88
CA ASN A 127 15.11 9.77 15.18
C ASN A 127 13.68 10.29 15.29
N PHE A 128 12.84 9.97 14.30
CA PHE A 128 11.45 10.38 14.29
C PHE A 128 10.67 9.87 15.50
N ALA A 129 10.84 8.60 15.87
CA ALA A 129 10.20 8.04 17.06
C ALA A 129 10.63 8.74 18.36
N ARG A 130 11.87 9.24 18.44
CA ARG A 130 12.40 9.92 19.63
C ARG A 130 11.98 11.38 19.74
N THR A 131 11.90 12.11 18.63
CA THR A 131 11.79 13.58 18.64
C THR A 131 10.67 14.13 17.77
N GLY A 132 9.98 13.30 16.99
CA GLY A 132 9.07 13.74 15.93
C GLY A 132 9.76 14.32 14.70
N ASN A 133 11.11 14.27 14.62
CA ASN A 133 11.89 14.75 13.49
C ASN A 133 12.87 13.66 13.00
N PRO A 134 12.81 13.25 11.72
CA PRO A 134 13.67 12.18 11.21
C PRO A 134 15.15 12.60 11.05
N ASN A 135 15.45 13.90 10.96
CA ASN A 135 16.79 14.41 10.69
C ASN A 135 17.78 14.12 11.83
N GLY A 136 19.06 13.99 11.47
CA GLY A 136 20.16 13.81 12.43
C GLY A 136 21.53 13.82 11.73
N GLU A 137 22.60 13.83 12.53
CA GLU A 137 23.96 13.86 12.01
C GLU A 137 24.25 12.67 11.08
N GLY A 138 24.92 12.92 9.95
CA GLY A 138 25.29 11.90 8.96
C GLY A 138 24.13 11.36 8.12
N LEU A 139 22.95 12.01 8.16
CA LEU A 139 21.82 11.69 7.30
C LEU A 139 21.59 12.80 6.25
N PRO A 140 21.12 12.44 5.04
CA PRO A 140 20.57 13.42 4.11
C PRO A 140 19.46 14.23 4.76
N HIS A 141 19.35 15.51 4.38
CA HIS A 141 18.30 16.36 4.91
C HIS A 141 16.93 15.92 4.38
N TRP A 142 16.01 15.61 5.30
CA TRP A 142 14.61 15.33 5.01
C TRP A 142 13.79 16.60 5.29
N PRO A 143 13.28 17.27 4.24
CA PRO A 143 12.49 18.48 4.41
C PRO A 143 11.15 18.19 5.11
N VAL A 144 10.68 19.12 5.93
CA VAL A 144 9.31 19.06 6.45
C VAL A 144 8.33 19.25 5.30
N TYR A 145 7.26 18.47 5.29
CA TYR A 145 6.20 18.61 4.30
C TYR A 145 5.33 19.84 4.64
N ASP A 146 5.69 20.99 4.09
CA ASP A 146 5.00 22.27 4.24
C ASP A 146 4.33 22.69 2.90
N GLN A 147 4.04 23.97 2.73
CA GLN A 147 3.45 24.52 1.49
C GLN A 147 4.33 24.32 0.24
N LYS A 148 5.62 23.99 0.41
CA LYS A 148 6.52 23.64 -0.69
C LYS A 148 6.49 22.15 -1.03
N GLU A 149 5.77 21.36 -0.24
CA GLU A 149 5.56 19.92 -0.44
C GLU A 149 6.87 19.15 -0.58
N GLY A 150 7.86 19.51 0.23
CA GLY A 150 9.15 18.84 0.29
C GLY A 150 9.01 17.40 0.76
N TYR A 151 9.62 16.47 0.03
CA TYR A 151 9.67 15.05 0.41
C TYR A 151 11.07 14.47 0.18
N LEU A 152 11.32 13.27 0.71
CA LEU A 152 12.59 12.57 0.53
C LEU A 152 12.38 11.39 -0.43
N GLN A 153 13.17 11.36 -1.51
CA GLN A 153 13.32 10.17 -2.36
C GLN A 153 14.33 9.25 -1.68
N ILE A 154 13.87 8.08 -1.23
CA ILE A 154 14.71 7.08 -0.58
C ILE A 154 15.08 5.99 -1.58
N GLY A 155 16.37 5.72 -1.69
CA GLY A 155 16.97 4.71 -2.55
C GLY A 155 18.48 4.71 -2.38
N ILE A 156 19.20 3.96 -3.22
CA ILE A 156 20.67 3.94 -3.22
C ILE A 156 21.24 5.37 -3.27
N THR A 157 20.64 6.21 -4.12
CA THR A 157 20.80 7.67 -4.06
C THR A 157 19.59 8.26 -3.35
N THR A 158 19.82 8.87 -2.19
CA THR A 158 18.76 9.52 -1.39
C THR A 158 18.87 11.03 -1.48
N GLN A 159 17.78 11.70 -1.85
CA GLN A 159 17.75 13.14 -2.08
C GLN A 159 16.39 13.75 -1.80
N ALA A 160 16.38 15.03 -1.41
CA ALA A 160 15.15 15.80 -1.28
C ALA A 160 14.58 16.15 -2.65
N ALA A 161 13.25 16.17 -2.73
CA ALA A 161 12.48 16.59 -3.90
C ALA A 161 11.22 17.33 -3.44
N GLN A 162 10.39 17.77 -4.37
CA GLN A 162 9.16 18.53 -4.08
C GLN A 162 8.02 18.01 -4.95
N LYS A 163 6.78 18.22 -4.49
CA LYS A 163 5.56 18.02 -5.30
C LYS A 163 5.38 16.58 -5.77
N LEU A 164 5.45 15.63 -4.83
CA LEU A 164 5.24 14.21 -5.12
C LEU A 164 3.87 14.00 -5.76
N LYS A 165 3.84 13.47 -6.99
CA LYS A 165 2.60 13.10 -7.71
C LYS A 165 1.64 14.27 -7.98
N ASP A 166 2.11 15.52 -7.95
CA ASP A 166 1.30 16.74 -8.10
C ASP A 166 0.35 16.70 -9.31
N LYS A 167 0.86 16.28 -10.48
CA LYS A 167 0.05 16.16 -11.71
C LYS A 167 -1.03 15.09 -11.58
N GLU A 168 -0.70 13.93 -11.03
CA GLU A 168 -1.64 12.83 -10.84
C GLU A 168 -2.71 13.19 -9.79
N VAL A 169 -2.33 13.83 -8.69
CA VAL A 169 -3.26 14.29 -7.64
C VAL A 169 -4.26 15.29 -8.21
N ALA A 170 -3.80 16.27 -8.99
CA ALA A 170 -4.67 17.25 -9.63
C ALA A 170 -5.69 16.57 -10.57
N PHE A 171 -5.22 15.67 -11.43
CA PHE A 171 -6.07 14.92 -12.35
C PHE A 171 -7.17 14.12 -11.64
N TRP A 172 -6.80 13.31 -10.63
CA TRP A 172 -7.77 12.46 -9.94
C TRP A 172 -8.76 13.26 -9.09
N THR A 173 -8.32 14.36 -8.48
CA THR A 173 -9.21 15.25 -7.72
C THR A 173 -10.27 15.87 -8.62
N GLU A 174 -9.87 16.38 -9.80
CA GLU A 174 -10.81 16.95 -10.77
C GLU A 174 -11.80 15.90 -11.29
N LEU A 175 -11.31 14.69 -11.60
CA LEU A 175 -12.14 13.60 -12.10
C LEU A 175 -13.22 13.17 -11.09
N LEU A 176 -12.82 12.95 -9.83
CA LEU A 176 -13.75 12.54 -8.77
C LEU A 176 -14.79 13.63 -8.44
N ALA A 177 -14.39 14.91 -8.50
CA ALA A 177 -15.31 16.03 -8.30
C ALA A 177 -16.39 16.11 -9.39
N LYS A 178 -16.03 15.84 -10.66
CA LYS A 178 -17.00 15.78 -11.77
C LYS A 178 -18.02 14.66 -11.57
N GLU A 179 -17.56 13.46 -11.22
CA GLU A 179 -18.43 12.31 -10.97
C GLU A 179 -19.43 12.59 -9.84
N ALA A 180 -18.98 13.22 -8.75
CA ALA A 180 -19.84 13.59 -7.61
C ALA A 180 -20.95 14.59 -8.02
N ALA A 181 -20.59 15.60 -8.83
CA ALA A 181 -21.54 16.61 -9.30
C ALA A 181 -22.59 16.03 -10.27
N GLU A 182 -22.20 15.07 -11.12
CA GLU A 182 -23.12 14.36 -12.02
C GLU A 182 -24.11 13.48 -11.25
N LYS A 183 -23.65 12.75 -10.23
CA LYS A 183 -24.52 11.94 -9.36
C LYS A 183 -25.54 12.78 -8.58
N GLN A 184 -25.15 13.96 -8.12
CA GLN A 184 -26.07 14.90 -7.46
C GLN A 184 -27.18 15.38 -8.42
N HIS A 185 -26.81 15.81 -9.63
CA HIS A 185 -27.79 16.22 -10.65
C HIS A 185 -28.77 15.10 -11.05
N GLN A 186 -28.28 13.86 -11.19
CA GLN A 186 -29.16 12.73 -11.52
C GLN A 186 -30.14 12.40 -10.40
N THR A 187 -29.76 12.62 -9.14
CA THR A 187 -30.64 12.37 -7.98
C THR A 187 -31.74 13.43 -7.90
N GLU A 188 -31.42 14.70 -8.17
CA GLU A 188 -32.39 15.82 -8.20
C GLU A 188 -33.39 15.69 -9.37
N HIS A 189 -32.98 15.15 -10.52
CA HIS A 189 -33.88 14.91 -11.66
C HIS A 189 -34.82 13.71 -11.50
N VAL A 190 -34.53 12.79 -10.56
CA VAL A 190 -35.38 11.62 -10.28
C VAL A 190 -36.42 11.93 -9.18
N GLU A 191 -36.22 12.99 -8.41
CA GLU A 191 -37.12 13.43 -7.32
C GLU A 191 -38.15 14.52 -7.72
N LEU A 192 -38.22 14.89 -9.01
CA LEU A 192 -39.20 15.83 -9.59
C LEU A 192 -40.19 15.11 -10.52
#